data_AF-A0A7X5FEJ2-F1
#
_entry.id   AF-A0A7X5FEJ2-F1
#
_cell.length_a   1.000
_cell.length_b   1.000
_cell.length_c   1.000
_cell.angle_alpha   90.00
_cell.angle_beta   90.00
_cell.angle_gamma   90.00
#
_symmetry.space_group_name_H-M   'P 1'
#
loop_
_entity.id
_entity.type
_entity.pdbx_description
1 polymer ?
#
loop_
_entity_poly.entity_id
_entity_poly.type
_entity_poly.pdbx_seq_one_letter_code
_entity_poly.pdbx_strand_id
1 'polypeptide(L)'
;MKSKGFTLIELLVVVAIIGILATVVLASLGSARSRARDAKRITELKQIQNALELYYLDNNSYPVANAVADCNANTTLAPLVSGGYVPSLPTENTLPFCINYYSQGGSAWTCNGENRGLFSYAFFFALENPNTSLTQTISNSSGFTHCIVGPRL
;
A
#
# COMPACT_ATOMS: atom_id res chain seq x y z
N MET A 1 -61.54 -18.63 -3.48
CA MET A 1 -60.20 -18.79 -2.87
C MET A 1 -60.05 -17.70 -1.81
N LYS A 2 -59.79 -18.05 -0.54
CA LYS A 2 -59.62 -17.05 0.54
C LYS A 2 -58.19 -16.52 0.53
N SER A 3 -58.01 -15.24 0.23
CA SER A 3 -56.73 -14.55 0.42
C SER A 3 -56.44 -14.45 1.91
N LYS A 4 -55.30 -14.98 2.35
CA LYS A 4 -54.77 -14.71 3.69
C LYS A 4 -54.11 -13.32 3.66
N GLY A 5 -54.64 -12.37 4.42
CA GLY A 5 -54.02 -11.06 4.62
C GLY A 5 -52.90 -11.16 5.65
N PHE A 6 -51.80 -10.45 5.43
CA PHE A 6 -50.76 -10.25 6.43
C PHE A 6 -51.31 -9.40 7.58
N THR A 7 -50.95 -9.77 8.82
CA THR A 7 -51.26 -8.94 9.98
C THR A 7 -50.26 -7.80 10.12
N LEU A 8 -50.69 -6.66 10.65
CA LEU A 8 -49.81 -5.51 10.92
C LEU A 8 -48.67 -5.87 11.87
N ILE A 9 -48.91 -6.78 12.82
CA ILE A 9 -47.90 -7.23 13.78
C ILE A 9 -46.83 -8.10 13.11
N GLU A 10 -47.18 -8.94 12.14
CA GLU A 10 -46.22 -9.72 11.36
C GLU A 10 -45.28 -8.79 10.57
N LEU A 11 -45.81 -7.74 9.94
CA LEU A 11 -44.99 -6.77 9.22
C LEU A 11 -44.06 -5.99 10.17
N LEU A 12 -44.58 -5.60 11.34
CA LEU A 12 -43.83 -4.83 12.34
C LEU A 12 -42.63 -5.61 12.90
N VAL A 13 -42.81 -6.89 13.21
CA VAL A 13 -41.72 -7.75 13.70
C VAL A 13 -40.63 -7.93 12.63
N VAL A 14 -41.00 -8.04 11.36
CA VAL A 14 -40.05 -8.23 10.27
C VAL A 14 -39.14 -6.99 10.11
N VAL A 15 -39.71 -5.79 10.07
CA VAL A 15 -38.90 -4.57 9.94
C VAL A 15 -38.04 -4.33 11.19
N ALA A 16 -38.50 -4.74 12.37
CA ALA A 16 -37.71 -4.69 13.60
C ALA A 16 -36.47 -5.61 13.52
N ILE A 17 -36.63 -6.86 13.05
CA ILE A 17 -35.51 -7.80 12.87
C ILE A 17 -34.54 -7.29 11.79
N ILE A 18 -35.05 -6.82 10.64
CA ILE A 18 -34.21 -6.26 9.56
C ILE A 18 -33.42 -5.05 10.07
N GLY A 19 -34.03 -4.18 10.88
CA GLY A 19 -33.36 -3.02 11.48
C GLY A 19 -32.17 -3.43 12.37
N ILE A 20 -32.36 -4.43 13.23
CA ILE A 20 -31.29 -4.95 14.09
C ILE A 20 -30.14 -5.52 13.25
N LEU A 21 -30.46 -6.39 12.28
CA LEU A 21 -29.44 -7.00 11.40
C LEU A 21 -28.70 -5.95 10.56
N ALA A 22 -29.39 -4.93 10.05
CA ALA A 22 -28.78 -3.88 9.25
C ALA A 22 -27.72 -3.09 10.02
N THR A 23 -27.97 -2.76 11.30
CA THR A 23 -27.00 -2.02 12.13
C THR A 23 -25.69 -2.77 12.36
N VAL A 24 -25.76 -4.09 12.62
CA VAL A 24 -24.58 -4.94 12.81
C VAL A 24 -23.72 -4.98 11.53
N VAL A 25 -24.38 -5.13 10.37
CA VAL A 25 -23.69 -5.16 9.07
C VAL A 25 -22.98 -3.84 8.79
N LEU A 26 -23.66 -2.70 9.00
CA LEU A 26 -23.09 -1.37 8.78
C LEU A 26 -21.86 -1.10 9.67
N ALA A 27 -21.89 -1.53 10.93
CA ALA A 27 -20.75 -1.39 11.84
C ALA A 27 -19.50 -2.15 11.34
N SER A 28 -19.69 -3.32 10.72
CA SER A 28 -18.58 -4.12 10.20
C SER A 28 -17.97 -3.58 8.89
N LEU A 29 -18.78 -2.87 8.08
CA LEU A 29 -18.43 -2.48 6.72
C LEU A 29 -17.30 -1.44 6.65
N GLY A 30 -17.21 -0.54 7.64
CA GLY A 30 -16.12 0.45 7.71
C GLY A 30 -14.75 -0.22 7.82
N SER A 31 -14.63 -1.20 8.72
CA SER A 31 -13.39 -1.95 8.93
C SER A 31 -13.01 -2.80 7.70
N ALA A 32 -14.00 -3.41 7.03
CA ALA A 32 -13.78 -4.21 5.82
C ALA A 32 -13.27 -3.36 4.65
N ARG A 33 -13.83 -2.16 4.45
CA ARG A 33 -13.38 -1.22 3.41
C ARG A 33 -11.94 -0.73 3.65
N SER A 34 -11.58 -0.43 4.89
CA SER A 34 -10.20 -0.03 5.25
C SER A 34 -9.21 -1.15 4.97
N ARG A 35 -9.50 -2.39 5.39
CA ARG A 35 -8.67 -3.57 5.08
C ARG A 35 -8.51 -3.82 3.58
N ALA A 36 -9.58 -3.65 2.80
CA ALA A 36 -9.53 -3.80 1.35
C ALA A 36 -8.61 -2.76 0.68
N ARG A 37 -8.65 -1.50 1.14
CA ARG A 37 -7.74 -0.44 0.66
C ARG A 37 -6.30 -0.74 1.04
N ASP A 38 -6.05 -1.19 2.26
CA ASP A 38 -4.70 -1.57 2.68
C ASP A 38 -4.16 -2.76 1.87
N ALA A 39 -4.97 -3.79 1.60
CA ALA A 39 -4.58 -4.91 0.74
C ALA A 39 -4.25 -4.48 -0.70
N LYS A 40 -5.01 -3.52 -1.26
CA LYS A 40 -4.73 -2.92 -2.57
C LYS A 40 -3.37 -2.21 -2.56
N ARG A 41 -3.11 -1.36 -1.56
CA ARG A 41 -1.82 -0.66 -1.41
C ARG A 41 -0.64 -1.63 -1.32
N ILE A 42 -0.78 -2.71 -0.54
CA ILE A 42 0.27 -3.74 -0.41
C ILE A 42 0.56 -4.41 -1.75
N THR A 43 -0.47 -4.66 -2.55
CA THR A 43 -0.33 -5.26 -3.87
C THR A 43 0.37 -4.31 -4.85
N GLU A 44 -0.02 -3.04 -4.84
CA GLU A 44 0.61 -1.97 -5.63
C GLU A 44 2.10 -1.81 -5.29
N LEU A 45 2.46 -1.85 -3.99
CA LEU A 45 3.86 -1.81 -3.55
C LEU A 45 4.70 -2.95 -4.13
N LYS A 46 4.16 -4.18 -4.12
CA LYS A 46 4.84 -5.35 -4.69
C LYS A 46 5.01 -5.24 -6.20
N GLN A 47 4.04 -4.65 -6.90
CA GLN A 47 4.14 -4.41 -8.35
C GLN A 47 5.28 -3.44 -8.67
N ILE A 48 5.38 -2.33 -7.92
CA ILE A 48 6.47 -1.37 -8.10
C ILE A 48 7.82 -2.00 -7.75
N GLN A 49 7.90 -2.76 -6.65
CA GLN A 49 9.11 -3.48 -6.28
C GLN A 49 9.59 -4.39 -7.42
N ASN A 50 8.71 -5.24 -7.95
CA ASN A 50 9.06 -6.13 -9.07
C ASN A 50 9.53 -5.34 -10.29
N ALA A 51 8.88 -4.21 -10.59
CA ALA A 51 9.26 -3.35 -11.70
C ALA A 51 10.63 -2.68 -11.50
N LEU A 52 10.97 -2.29 -10.26
CA LEU A 52 12.29 -1.77 -9.93
C LEU A 52 13.38 -2.84 -10.13
N GLU A 53 13.13 -4.08 -9.71
CA GLU A 53 14.07 -5.18 -9.93
C GLU A 53 14.25 -5.44 -11.44
N LEU A 54 13.17 -5.46 -12.23
CA LEU A 54 13.25 -5.61 -13.69
C LEU A 54 14.03 -4.45 -14.33
N TYR A 55 13.77 -3.21 -13.92
CA TYR A 55 14.52 -2.06 -14.40
C TYR A 55 16.01 -2.18 -14.08
N TYR A 56 16.35 -2.64 -12.87
CA TYR A 56 17.74 -2.85 -12.47
C TYR A 56 18.43 -3.92 -13.31
N LEU A 57 17.74 -5.03 -13.64
CA LEU A 57 18.29 -6.07 -14.50
C LEU A 57 18.68 -5.53 -15.89
N ASP A 58 17.90 -4.59 -16.42
CA ASP A 58 18.15 -4.03 -17.75
C ASP A 58 19.16 -2.86 -17.74
N ASN A 59 19.13 -2.02 -16.69
CA ASN A 59 19.87 -0.75 -16.65
C ASN A 59 21.04 -0.76 -15.66
N ASN A 60 21.25 -1.87 -14.95
CA ASN A 60 22.26 -2.08 -13.91
C ASN A 60 22.30 -0.95 -12.85
N SER A 61 21.15 -0.30 -12.67
CA SER A 61 20.93 0.84 -11.78
C SER A 61 19.42 0.99 -11.54
N TYR A 62 19.02 1.50 -10.39
CA TYR A 62 17.63 1.90 -10.14
C TYR A 62 17.36 3.27 -10.75
N PRO A 63 16.08 3.60 -11.07
CA PRO A 63 15.72 4.92 -11.55
C PRO A 63 15.92 5.93 -10.41
N VAL A 64 17.07 6.61 -10.42
CA VAL A 64 17.44 7.60 -9.40
C VAL A 64 17.11 9.00 -9.89
N ALA A 65 16.27 9.70 -9.13
CA ALA A 65 16.31 11.15 -9.07
C ALA A 65 17.00 11.51 -7.75
N ASN A 66 18.24 12.00 -7.84
CA ASN A 66 18.97 12.75 -6.82
C ASN A 66 18.37 12.75 -5.40
N ALA A 67 18.67 11.74 -4.56
CA ALA A 67 18.35 11.66 -3.13
C ALA A 67 17.22 12.59 -2.63
N VAL A 68 16.04 12.49 -3.22
CA VAL A 68 14.87 13.27 -2.81
C VAL A 68 13.98 12.36 -1.99
N ALA A 69 13.65 12.82 -0.78
CA ALA A 69 12.47 12.37 -0.08
C ALA A 69 11.25 12.90 -0.84
N ASP A 70 10.90 12.25 -1.95
CA ASP A 70 9.73 12.65 -2.72
C ASP A 70 8.54 11.78 -2.30
N CYS A 71 7.56 12.44 -1.68
CA CYS A 71 6.24 11.86 -1.46
C CYS A 71 5.34 11.96 -2.70
N ASN A 72 5.86 12.52 -3.80
CA ASN A 72 5.30 12.39 -5.13
C ASN A 72 6.06 11.34 -5.93
N ALA A 73 5.71 10.07 -5.74
CA ALA A 73 6.30 8.96 -6.50
C ALA A 73 6.20 9.07 -8.04
N ASN A 74 5.40 10.01 -8.55
CA ASN A 74 5.18 10.22 -9.97
C ASN A 74 6.44 10.71 -10.72
N THR A 75 7.30 11.51 -10.07
CA THR A 75 8.51 12.06 -10.68
C THR A 75 9.66 11.04 -10.67
N THR A 76 9.81 10.30 -9.57
CA THR A 76 10.90 9.36 -9.36
C THR A 76 10.69 8.01 -10.07
N LEU A 77 9.43 7.56 -10.21
CA LEU A 77 9.10 6.31 -10.89
C LEU A 77 8.66 6.48 -12.34
N ALA A 78 8.66 7.70 -12.88
CA ALA A 78 8.36 7.95 -14.30
C ALA A 78 9.14 7.03 -15.27
N PRO A 79 10.44 6.71 -15.03
CA PRO A 79 11.17 5.78 -15.90
C PRO A 79 10.61 4.36 -15.92
N LEU A 80 9.93 3.91 -14.85
CA LEU A 80 9.31 2.59 -14.84
C LEU A 80 8.10 2.52 -15.79
N VAL A 81 7.32 3.59 -15.87
CA VAL A 81 6.20 3.69 -16.81
C VAL A 81 6.72 3.88 -18.23
N SER A 82 7.64 4.81 -18.44
CA SER A 82 8.22 5.08 -19.76
C SER A 82 9.00 3.90 -20.32
N GLY A 83 9.64 3.10 -19.45
CA GLY A 83 10.36 1.89 -19.81
C GLY A 83 9.47 0.65 -19.95
N GLY A 84 8.16 0.76 -19.69
CA GLY A 84 7.22 -0.36 -19.84
C GLY A 84 7.28 -1.41 -18.73
N TYR A 85 7.94 -1.13 -17.62
CA TYR A 85 8.03 -2.04 -16.46
C TYR A 85 6.74 -2.08 -15.63
N VAL A 86 5.95 -1.00 -15.67
CA VAL A 86 4.59 -0.92 -15.13
C VAL A 86 3.66 -0.16 -16.08
N PRO A 87 2.38 -0.52 -16.17
CA PRO A 87 1.42 0.19 -17.02
C PRO A 87 1.07 1.59 -16.51
N SER A 88 1.05 1.77 -15.19
CA SER A 88 0.74 3.04 -14.53
C SER A 88 1.20 3.00 -13.08
N LEU A 89 1.51 4.17 -12.52
CA LEU A 89 1.78 4.29 -11.08
C LEU A 89 0.47 4.35 -10.30
N PRO A 90 0.45 3.88 -9.04
CA PRO A 90 -0.69 4.08 -8.15
C PRO A 90 -0.97 5.57 -7.98
N THR A 91 -2.22 5.98 -8.21
CA THR A 91 -2.68 7.38 -8.12
C THR A 91 -3.44 7.67 -6.83
N GLU A 92 -3.46 6.75 -5.86
CA GLU A 92 -4.24 6.89 -4.63
C GLU A 92 -3.63 7.98 -3.73
N ASN A 93 -4.15 9.20 -3.87
CA ASN A 93 -3.70 10.43 -3.21
C ASN A 93 -4.18 10.56 -1.75
N THR A 94 -4.71 9.48 -1.15
CA THR A 94 -5.32 9.53 0.19
C THR A 94 -4.33 9.36 1.33
N LEU A 95 -3.17 8.75 1.06
CA LEU A 95 -2.08 8.61 2.01
C LEU A 95 -0.74 8.81 1.29
N PRO A 96 0.27 9.43 1.94
CA PRO A 96 1.55 9.68 1.31
C PRO A 96 2.24 8.34 0.99
N PHE A 97 2.55 8.15 -0.29
CA PHE A 97 3.46 7.11 -0.77
C PHE A 97 4.78 7.79 -1.11
N CYS A 98 5.78 7.62 -0.25
CA CYS A 98 7.08 8.25 -0.41
C CYS A 98 8.14 7.22 -0.72
N ILE A 99 8.99 7.54 -1.68
CA ILE A 99 10.12 6.71 -2.07
C ILE A 99 11.37 7.51 -1.83
N ASN A 100 12.27 6.96 -1.02
CA ASN A 100 13.57 7.56 -0.80
C ASN A 100 14.62 6.71 -1.51
N TYR A 101 15.38 7.35 -2.40
CA TYR A 101 16.54 6.75 -3.06
C TYR A 101 17.81 7.23 -2.38
N TYR A 102 18.70 6.30 -2.03
CA TYR A 102 20.01 6.63 -1.49
C TYR A 102 21.10 6.25 -2.52
N SER A 103 21.80 7.26 -3.05
CA SER A 103 22.93 7.07 -3.95
C SER A 103 24.24 6.86 -3.18
N GLN A 104 25.27 6.35 -3.88
CA GLN A 104 26.63 6.21 -3.36
C GLN A 104 27.12 7.52 -2.72
N GLY A 105 27.74 7.43 -1.54
CA GLY A 105 28.42 8.55 -0.88
C GLY A 105 27.56 9.41 0.06
N GLY A 106 26.27 9.09 0.23
CA GLY A 106 25.42 9.70 1.26
C GLY A 106 25.49 8.98 2.61
N SER A 107 25.20 9.71 3.70
CA SER A 107 25.10 9.18 5.06
C SER A 107 24.24 7.92 5.11
N ALA A 108 24.70 6.89 5.84
CA ALA A 108 23.94 5.66 6.08
C ALA A 108 22.50 6.00 6.51
N TRP A 109 21.53 5.33 5.91
CA TRP A 109 20.13 5.50 6.28
C TRP A 109 19.64 4.32 7.11
N THR A 110 18.75 4.59 8.07
CA THR A 110 18.25 3.58 9.00
C THR A 110 16.93 3.01 8.50
N CYS A 111 16.98 1.76 8.02
CA CYS A 111 15.78 0.95 7.79
C CYS A 111 15.48 0.17 9.06
N ASN A 112 14.31 0.36 9.68
CA ASN A 112 13.93 -0.37 10.89
C ASN A 112 14.98 -0.31 12.02
N GLY A 113 15.69 0.82 12.15
CA GLY A 113 16.76 0.99 13.15
C GLY A 113 18.12 0.38 12.78
N GLU A 114 18.22 -0.28 11.62
CA GLU A 114 19.47 -0.83 11.11
C GLU A 114 20.06 0.10 10.03
N ASN A 115 21.35 0.45 10.16
CA ASN A 115 22.08 1.18 9.13
C ASN A 115 22.22 0.31 7.89
N ARG A 116 21.67 0.77 6.76
CA ARG A 116 21.81 0.10 5.46
C ARG A 116 22.89 0.78 4.62
N GLY A 117 23.68 -0.04 3.92
CA GLY A 117 24.83 0.36 3.12
C GLY A 117 24.47 0.79 1.69
N LEU A 118 25.48 0.70 0.81
CA LEU A 118 25.53 1.25 -0.55
C LEU A 118 24.31 0.89 -1.44
N PHE A 119 23.81 1.88 -2.19
CA PHE A 119 22.63 1.83 -3.08
C PHE A 119 21.41 1.11 -2.51
N SER A 120 20.57 1.81 -1.76
CA SER A 120 19.33 1.24 -1.24
C SER A 120 18.16 2.19 -1.53
N TYR A 121 17.00 1.65 -1.87
CA TYR A 121 15.74 2.41 -1.89
C TYR A 121 14.85 1.97 -0.73
N ALA A 122 14.03 2.89 -0.24
CA ALA A 122 13.06 2.62 0.81
C ALA A 122 11.67 3.14 0.42
N PHE A 123 10.67 2.30 0.65
CA PHE A 123 9.27 2.66 0.54
C PHE A 123 8.73 3.04 1.92
N PHE A 124 8.16 4.23 1.99
CA PHE A 124 7.36 4.67 3.12
C PHE A 124 5.93 4.82 2.65
N PHE A 125 5.04 4.20 3.39
CA PHE A 125 3.61 4.27 3.11
C PHE A 125 2.88 4.26 4.44
N ALA A 126 1.79 5.01 4.48
CA ALA A 126 0.83 4.86 5.55
C ALA A 126 -0.24 3.83 5.13
N LEU A 127 -0.60 2.97 6.08
CA LEU A 127 -1.81 2.16 6.01
C LEU A 127 -2.87 2.84 6.88
N GLU A 128 -4.15 2.63 6.55
CA GLU A 128 -5.24 3.15 7.36
C GLU A 128 -5.35 2.43 8.71
N ASN A 129 -4.91 1.17 8.77
CA ASN A 129 -4.87 0.41 10.00
C ASN A 129 -3.45 0.43 10.62
N PRO A 130 -3.26 1.05 11.79
CA PRO A 130 -1.94 1.13 12.44
C PRO A 130 -1.43 -0.23 12.97
N ASN A 131 -2.31 -1.24 13.06
CA ASN A 131 -1.93 -2.59 13.52
C ASN A 131 -1.29 -3.45 12.43
N THR A 132 -1.34 -3.02 11.17
CA THR A 132 -0.62 -3.67 10.07
C THR A 132 0.74 -3.00 9.91
N SER A 133 1.72 -3.44 10.72
CA SER A 133 3.12 -3.10 10.46
C SER A 133 3.65 -4.04 9.38
N LEU A 134 4.03 -3.47 8.25
CA LEU A 134 4.79 -4.16 7.23
C LEU A 134 6.20 -3.63 7.30
N THR A 135 7.03 -4.36 8.03
CA THR A 135 8.48 -4.15 8.03
C THR A 135 9.08 -5.30 7.24
N GLN A 136 9.44 -5.06 5.98
CA GLN A 136 10.15 -6.05 5.18
C GLN A 136 11.52 -5.48 4.81
N THR A 137 12.55 -6.19 5.25
CA THR A 137 13.91 -6.00 4.75
C THR A 137 14.16 -7.13 3.74
N ILE A 138 14.40 -6.80 2.48
CA ILE A 138 14.77 -7.79 1.46
C ILE A 138 16.19 -7.47 1.03
N SER A 139 17.11 -8.42 1.24
CA SER A 139 18.45 -8.39 0.68
C SER A 139 18.48 -9.21 -0.61
N ASN A 140 18.90 -8.61 -1.73
CA ASN A 140 19.09 -9.35 -2.97
C ASN A 140 20.55 -9.85 -3.11
N SER A 141 20.77 -10.79 -4.03
CA SER A 141 22.07 -11.48 -4.26
C SER A 141 23.21 -10.55 -4.68
N SER A 142 22.89 -9.32 -5.06
CA SER A 142 23.82 -8.24 -5.41
C SER A 142 24.22 -7.35 -4.21
N GLY A 143 23.74 -7.64 -3.00
CA GLY A 143 24.12 -6.94 -1.77
C GLY A 143 23.26 -5.71 -1.43
N PHE A 144 22.17 -5.46 -2.16
CA PHE A 144 21.26 -4.35 -1.87
C PHE A 144 20.28 -4.73 -0.78
N THR A 145 19.91 -3.77 0.08
CA THR A 145 18.91 -3.98 1.13
C THR A 145 17.74 -3.02 0.96
N HIS A 146 16.58 -3.55 0.58
CA HIS A 146 15.37 -2.76 0.38
C HIS A 146 14.49 -2.77 1.63
N CYS A 147 13.96 -1.60 1.97
CA CYS A 147 13.16 -1.40 3.17
C CYS A 147 11.74 -1.02 2.83
N ILE A 148 10.78 -1.80 3.29
CA ILE A 148 9.36 -1.47 3.30
C ILE A 148 9.03 -1.17 4.75
N VAL A 149 8.72 0.09 5.09
CA VAL A 149 8.33 0.49 6.44
C VAL A 149 6.89 1.01 6.38
N GLY A 150 5.97 0.20 6.90
CA GLY A 150 4.61 0.64 7.22
C GLY A 150 4.63 1.75 8.30
N PRO A 151 3.51 2.44 8.51
CA PRO A 151 3.49 3.72 9.22
C PRO A 151 4.23 3.64 10.55
N ARG A 152 5.23 4.53 10.72
CA ARG A 152 5.78 4.85 12.03
C ARG A 152 4.66 5.53 12.82
N LEU A 153 4.33 4.98 13.99
CA LEU A 153 3.64 5.74 15.03
C LEU A 153 4.46 6.98 15.39
#